data_AF-A0A6A0H6S7-F1
#
_entry.id   AF-A0A6A0H6S7-F1
#
_cell.length_a   1.000
_cell.length_b   1.000
_cell.length_c   1.000
_cell.angle_alpha   90.00
_cell.angle_beta   90.00
_cell.angle_gamma   90.00
#
_symmetry.space_group_name_H-M   'P 1'
#
loop_
_entity.id
_entity.type
_entity.pdbx_description
1 polymer ?
#
loop_
_entity_poly.entity_id
_entity_poly.type
_entity_poly.pdbx_seq_one_letter_code
_entity_poly.pdbx_strand_id
1 'polypeptide(L)'
;MGGSDNTEPSGAKGAGTLRKQFSFLAIYSKLIPALSEVSSSLEHIHHNHTYHMSPEGPSGLPRPSQRDPNKSKARKPEPERALTRDEKRARALNLPISCDDIIHLPMDEFNERISKYDLTENQLSLIRDIRRRGKNKVAAQNCRKRKLDQIMHLAEEVKVIQSRKNELISQYEFLSGERLRVKHKFSLLYRHIFQHLRDSEGQPYSPHDYNLQQSADGSVLLVPKSAPHLPLDPGLPPIPTNS
;
A
#
# COMPACT_ATOMS: atom_id res chain seq x y z
N MET A 1 -46.35 30.01 68.26
CA MET A 1 -45.91 29.15 67.14
C MET A 1 -45.63 30.09 65.99
N GLY A 2 -44.45 30.68 65.85
CA GLY A 2 -43.12 30.10 65.54
C GLY A 2 -42.82 30.59 64.11
N GLY A 3 -41.85 31.48 63.83
CA GLY A 3 -40.40 31.43 64.10
C GLY A 3 -39.73 30.55 63.04
N SER A 4 -38.64 30.85 62.33
CA SER A 4 -37.68 31.96 62.19
C SER A 4 -36.75 31.64 60.99
N ASP A 5 -35.94 32.60 60.53
CA ASP A 5 -34.58 32.45 59.94
C ASP A 5 -34.38 31.76 58.57
N ASN A 6 -33.31 32.00 57.78
CA ASN A 6 -32.34 33.08 57.52
C ASN A 6 -31.40 32.53 56.41
N THR A 7 -30.55 33.39 55.83
CA THR A 7 -29.23 33.08 55.19
C THR A 7 -29.13 32.97 53.66
N GLU A 8 -28.22 33.81 53.10
CA GLU A 8 -27.71 33.84 51.72
C GLU A 8 -27.02 32.53 51.25
N PRO A 9 -26.62 32.44 49.95
CA PRO A 9 -25.19 32.67 49.68
C PRO A 9 -24.86 33.41 48.37
N SER A 10 -23.96 34.40 48.49
CA SER A 10 -22.63 34.53 47.88
C SER A 10 -22.39 34.04 46.43
N GLY A 11 -21.88 34.97 45.61
CA GLY A 11 -21.50 34.76 44.21
C GLY A 11 -20.34 33.80 43.98
N ALA A 12 -20.53 32.89 43.03
CA ALA A 12 -19.48 32.08 42.45
C ALA A 12 -18.93 32.76 41.18
N LYS A 13 -17.69 33.24 41.28
CA LYS A 13 -16.91 33.80 40.17
C LYS A 13 -16.61 32.73 39.11
N GLY A 14 -16.47 33.23 37.89
CA GLY A 14 -16.42 32.47 36.64
C GLY A 14 -15.43 31.31 36.60
N ALA A 15 -15.88 30.27 35.90
CA ALA A 15 -15.07 29.16 35.45
C ALA A 15 -13.88 29.68 34.63
N GLY A 16 -12.69 29.67 35.25
CA GLY A 16 -11.42 29.89 34.57
C GLY A 16 -11.21 28.77 33.55
N THR A 17 -11.48 29.06 32.28
CA THR A 17 -11.03 28.25 31.16
C THR A 17 -9.52 28.04 31.30
N LEU A 18 -9.11 26.78 31.49
CA LEU A 18 -7.72 26.32 31.42
C LEU A 18 -7.16 26.61 30.03
N ARG A 19 -6.69 27.85 29.81
CA ARG A 19 -5.91 28.24 28.64
C ARG A 19 -4.56 27.56 28.75
N LYS A 20 -4.37 26.49 27.98
CA LYS A 20 -3.06 25.84 27.81
C LYS A 20 -2.06 26.89 27.32
N GLN A 21 -1.11 27.24 28.18
CA GLN A 21 -0.02 28.16 27.87
C GLN A 21 0.97 27.44 26.95
N PHE A 22 0.99 27.82 25.67
CA PHE A 22 1.82 27.18 24.66
C PHE A 22 3.18 27.88 24.57
N SER A 23 4.19 27.28 25.20
CA SER A 23 5.58 27.55 24.84
C SER A 23 5.79 27.03 23.42
N PHE A 24 5.90 27.94 22.44
CA PHE A 24 6.05 27.58 21.03
C PHE A 24 7.25 26.64 20.85
N LEU A 25 8.38 26.88 21.53
CA LEU A 25 9.57 26.02 21.52
C LEU A 25 9.32 24.57 21.98
N ALA A 26 8.37 24.34 22.90
CA ALA A 26 8.11 23.04 23.51
C ALA A 26 7.17 22.14 22.66
N ILE A 27 6.36 22.69 21.77
CA ILE A 27 5.52 21.91 20.84
C ILE A 27 6.39 21.28 19.74
N TYR A 28 7.42 22.00 19.27
CA TYR A 28 8.21 21.59 18.10
C TYR A 28 9.28 20.53 18.37
N SER A 29 9.72 20.34 19.62
CA SER A 29 10.62 19.22 19.96
C SER A 29 9.90 17.87 20.01
N LYS A 30 8.58 17.87 20.27
CA LYS A 30 7.77 16.66 20.44
C LYS A 30 7.13 16.11 19.16
N LEU A 31 7.24 16.83 18.03
CA LEU A 31 6.64 16.44 16.74
C LEU A 31 7.66 15.82 15.75
N ILE A 32 8.61 15.03 16.27
CA ILE A 32 9.54 14.24 15.47
C ILE A 32 9.13 12.76 15.55
N PRO A 33 8.35 12.23 14.60
CA PRO A 33 8.50 10.84 14.21
C PRO A 33 9.67 10.77 13.23
N ALA A 34 10.76 10.14 13.67
CA ALA A 34 11.81 9.68 12.76
C ALA A 34 11.21 8.57 11.90
N LEU A 35 10.80 8.88 10.67
CA LEU A 35 10.49 7.85 9.66
C LEU A 35 11.77 7.36 8.98
N SER A 36 12.76 6.97 9.78
CA SER A 36 14.00 6.35 9.29
C SER A 36 13.99 4.83 9.39
N GLU A 37 12.91 4.19 9.85
CA GLU A 37 12.87 2.73 10.08
C GLU A 37 11.70 2.02 9.38
N VAL A 38 11.44 2.34 8.11
CA VAL A 38 10.60 1.46 7.27
C VAL A 38 11.35 1.13 5.99
N SER A 39 12.50 0.48 6.13
CA SER A 39 13.14 -0.23 5.02
C SER A 39 14.00 -1.37 5.54
N SER A 40 13.43 -2.58 5.52
CA SER A 40 14.02 -3.79 4.94
C SER A 40 13.47 -5.05 5.62
N SER A 41 12.34 -5.55 5.14
CA SER A 41 11.95 -6.94 5.43
C SER A 41 11.29 -7.63 4.22
N LEU A 42 11.51 -7.09 3.02
CA LEU A 42 11.07 -7.71 1.77
C LEU A 42 12.16 -8.54 1.09
N GLU A 43 13.17 -9.03 1.84
CA GLU A 43 14.28 -9.82 1.26
C GLU A 43 14.09 -11.34 1.34
N HIS A 44 12.99 -11.85 1.89
CA HIS A 44 12.83 -13.31 2.10
C HIS A 44 11.67 -13.94 1.34
N ILE A 45 11.40 -13.51 0.11
CA ILE A 45 10.55 -14.30 -0.80
C ILE A 45 11.45 -15.22 -1.63
N HIS A 46 11.79 -16.36 -1.03
CA HIS A 46 12.53 -17.43 -1.70
C HIS A 46 11.63 -18.08 -2.77
N HIS A 47 11.67 -17.53 -3.98
CA HIS A 47 10.93 -18.06 -5.13
C HIS A 47 11.53 -19.39 -5.59
N ASN A 48 10.89 -20.50 -5.25
CA ASN A 48 11.34 -21.84 -5.63
C ASN A 48 10.75 -22.28 -6.99
N HIS A 49 10.72 -21.39 -7.99
CA HIS A 49 10.31 -21.75 -9.36
C HIS A 49 11.15 -21.00 -10.40
N THR A 50 11.83 -21.79 -11.25
CA THR A 50 12.43 -21.35 -12.51
C THR A 50 11.34 -20.82 -13.42
N TYR A 51 11.19 -19.50 -13.49
CA TYR A 51 10.45 -18.88 -14.59
C TYR A 51 11.22 -19.15 -15.88
N HIS A 52 10.60 -19.86 -16.83
CA HIS A 52 11.07 -19.87 -18.22
C HIS A 52 10.82 -18.48 -18.82
N MET A 53 11.72 -17.55 -18.51
CA MET A 53 11.83 -16.28 -19.23
C MET A 53 12.51 -16.60 -20.56
N SER A 54 11.76 -16.41 -21.64
CA SER A 54 12.28 -16.53 -23.00
C SER A 54 13.40 -15.49 -23.20
N PRO A 55 14.62 -15.87 -23.58
CA PRO A 55 15.68 -14.91 -23.82
C PRO A 55 15.59 -14.44 -25.28
N GLU A 56 14.93 -13.31 -25.51
CA GLU A 56 15.23 -12.51 -26.70
C GLU A 56 16.53 -11.75 -26.41
N GLY A 57 17.67 -12.36 -26.77
CA GLY A 57 19.01 -11.81 -26.66
C GLY A 57 20.03 -12.61 -27.50
N PRO A 58 20.98 -11.97 -28.19
CA PRO A 58 21.63 -12.53 -29.38
C PRO A 58 22.94 -13.28 -29.06
N SER A 59 22.83 -14.54 -28.63
CA SER A 59 23.95 -15.52 -28.56
C SER A 59 23.40 -16.76 -27.86
N GLY A 60 23.30 -17.97 -28.43
CA GLY A 60 24.12 -18.60 -29.45
C GLY A 60 24.67 -19.90 -28.86
N LEU A 61 23.85 -20.96 -28.76
CA LEU A 61 24.32 -22.36 -28.71
C LEU A 61 23.29 -23.30 -29.38
N PRO A 62 23.74 -24.33 -30.13
CA PRO A 62 22.90 -25.10 -31.03
C PRO A 62 22.20 -26.28 -30.34
N ARG A 63 20.95 -26.50 -30.73
CA ARG A 63 20.16 -27.68 -30.41
C ARG A 63 20.58 -28.85 -31.31
N PRO A 64 20.81 -30.08 -30.81
CA PRO A 64 21.14 -31.20 -31.68
C PRO A 64 19.85 -31.79 -32.26
N SER A 65 19.62 -31.59 -33.56
CA SER A 65 18.75 -32.48 -34.34
C SER A 65 19.11 -32.35 -35.82
N GLN A 66 20.15 -33.07 -36.24
CA GLN A 66 20.26 -33.46 -37.63
C GLN A 66 19.35 -34.67 -37.85
N ARG A 67 18.23 -34.46 -38.54
CA ARG A 67 17.55 -35.52 -39.29
C ARG A 67 17.70 -35.17 -40.76
N ASP A 68 18.37 -36.05 -41.49
CA ASP A 68 18.69 -35.92 -42.92
C ASP A 68 17.47 -35.54 -43.77
N PRO A 69 17.59 -34.60 -44.73
CA PRO A 69 16.47 -34.11 -45.53
C PRO A 69 16.28 -34.88 -46.85
N ASN A 70 16.72 -36.14 -46.97
CA ASN A 70 16.67 -36.86 -48.25
C ASN A 70 16.10 -38.27 -48.14
N LYS A 71 14.75 -38.37 -48.07
CA LYS A 71 14.04 -39.52 -48.65
C LYS A 71 12.65 -39.14 -49.16
N SER A 72 12.61 -38.98 -50.49
CA SER A 72 11.51 -39.30 -51.41
C SER A 72 10.17 -38.57 -51.26
N LYS A 73 9.97 -37.68 -52.25
CA LYS A 73 8.71 -37.36 -52.93
C LYS A 73 7.64 -38.47 -52.84
N ALA A 74 6.56 -38.18 -52.13
CA ALA A 74 5.24 -38.68 -52.46
C ALA A 74 4.26 -37.51 -52.32
N ARG A 75 3.66 -37.09 -53.45
CA ARG A 75 2.62 -36.06 -53.50
C ARG A 75 1.52 -36.42 -52.50
N LYS A 76 1.24 -35.54 -51.54
CA LYS A 76 -0.04 -35.53 -50.80
C LYS A 76 -0.69 -34.15 -50.97
N PRO A 77 -2.01 -34.09 -51.19
CA PRO A 77 -2.72 -32.85 -51.51
C PRO A 77 -2.88 -31.97 -50.26
N GLU A 78 -2.90 -30.65 -50.50
CA GLU A 78 -3.52 -29.52 -49.76
C GLU A 78 -3.52 -29.51 -48.20
N PRO A 79 -3.19 -28.38 -47.54
CA PRO A 79 -3.22 -28.24 -46.08
C PRO A 79 -4.67 -28.11 -45.58
N GLU A 80 -5.43 -29.20 -45.62
CA GLU A 80 -6.58 -29.36 -44.73
C GLU A 80 -6.01 -29.31 -43.31
N ARG A 81 -6.28 -28.20 -42.59
CA ARG A 81 -5.86 -27.96 -41.21
C ARG A 81 -5.81 -29.28 -40.46
N ALA A 82 -4.63 -29.68 -39.99
CA ALA A 82 -4.43 -31.01 -39.41
C ALA A 82 -5.53 -31.31 -38.39
N LEU A 83 -6.47 -32.18 -38.78
CA LEU A 83 -7.67 -32.47 -38.00
C LEU A 83 -7.27 -32.83 -36.56
N THR A 84 -7.99 -32.27 -35.59
CA THR A 84 -7.75 -32.62 -34.20
C THR A 84 -7.95 -34.12 -33.99
N ARG A 85 -7.29 -34.69 -32.97
CA ARG A 85 -7.40 -36.14 -32.71
C ARG A 85 -8.86 -36.59 -32.59
N ASP A 86 -9.69 -35.76 -31.96
CA ASP A 86 -11.09 -36.04 -31.74
C ASP A 86 -11.91 -35.88 -33.04
N GLU A 87 -11.58 -34.92 -33.91
CA GLU A 87 -12.18 -34.81 -35.27
C GLU A 87 -11.88 -36.03 -36.15
N LYS A 88 -10.65 -36.55 -36.12
CA LYS A 88 -10.29 -37.76 -36.88
C LYS A 88 -11.11 -38.98 -36.41
N ARG A 89 -11.28 -39.12 -35.09
CA ARG A 89 -12.07 -40.20 -34.49
C ARG A 89 -13.57 -40.04 -34.78
N ALA A 90 -14.07 -38.81 -34.74
CA ALA A 90 -15.45 -38.49 -35.09
C ALA A 90 -15.77 -38.84 -36.55
N ARG A 91 -14.87 -38.50 -37.49
CA ARG A 91 -15.01 -38.90 -38.91
C ARG A 91 -14.93 -40.41 -39.10
N ALA A 92 -14.03 -41.11 -38.39
CA ALA A 92 -13.89 -42.57 -38.50
C ALA A 92 -15.14 -43.35 -38.06
N LEU A 93 -15.88 -42.84 -37.07
CA LEU A 93 -17.18 -43.40 -36.65
C LEU A 93 -18.38 -42.73 -37.33
N ASN A 94 -18.15 -41.91 -38.36
CA ASN A 94 -19.18 -41.16 -39.09
C ASN A 94 -20.19 -40.45 -38.16
N LEU A 95 -19.68 -39.70 -37.17
CA LEU A 95 -20.56 -38.96 -36.26
C LEU A 95 -21.33 -37.87 -37.02
N PRO A 96 -22.66 -37.77 -36.85
CA PRO A 96 -23.50 -36.78 -37.55
C PRO A 96 -23.48 -35.38 -36.90
N ILE A 97 -22.63 -35.17 -35.90
CA ILE A 97 -22.46 -33.91 -35.16
C ILE A 97 -20.98 -33.52 -35.11
N SER A 98 -20.68 -32.23 -35.27
CA SER A 98 -19.30 -31.74 -35.28
C SER A 98 -18.69 -31.74 -33.88
N CYS A 99 -17.36 -31.87 -33.78
CA CYS A 99 -16.67 -31.79 -32.49
C CYS A 99 -16.87 -30.44 -31.79
N ASP A 100 -17.00 -29.35 -32.55
CA ASP A 100 -17.24 -28.02 -31.99
C ASP A 100 -18.62 -27.93 -31.32
N ASP A 101 -19.66 -28.41 -32.01
CA ASP A 101 -21.03 -28.49 -31.49
C ASP A 101 -21.12 -29.40 -30.25
N ILE A 102 -20.43 -30.55 -30.27
CA ILE A 102 -20.35 -31.45 -29.12
C ILE A 102 -19.83 -30.70 -27.87
N ILE A 103 -18.87 -29.78 -28.04
CA ILE A 103 -18.20 -29.10 -26.93
C ILE A 103 -19.00 -27.88 -26.44
N HIS A 104 -19.49 -27.04 -27.36
CA HIS A 104 -20.02 -25.72 -27.04
C HIS A 104 -21.53 -25.68 -26.81
N LEU A 105 -22.30 -26.65 -27.32
CA LEU A 105 -23.74 -26.62 -27.15
C LEU A 105 -24.19 -26.83 -25.69
N PRO A 106 -25.24 -26.09 -25.26
CA PRO A 106 -25.91 -26.33 -23.98
C PRO A 106 -26.55 -27.73 -23.97
N MET A 107 -26.87 -28.25 -22.78
CA MET A 107 -27.36 -29.64 -22.63
C MET A 107 -28.61 -29.93 -23.47
N ASP A 108 -29.57 -29.01 -23.46
CA ASP A 108 -30.87 -29.23 -24.08
C ASP A 108 -30.75 -29.33 -25.60
N GLU A 109 -30.05 -28.36 -26.21
CA GLU A 109 -29.77 -28.35 -27.65
C GLU A 109 -28.86 -29.52 -28.07
N PHE A 110 -27.87 -29.86 -27.26
CA PHE A 110 -27.02 -31.01 -27.49
C PHE A 110 -27.83 -32.33 -27.50
N ASN A 111 -28.72 -32.51 -26.53
CA ASN A 111 -29.56 -33.70 -26.44
C ASN A 111 -30.55 -33.79 -27.61
N GLU A 112 -31.18 -32.67 -27.98
CA GLU A 112 -32.09 -32.60 -29.12
C GLU A 112 -31.40 -32.95 -30.44
N ARG A 113 -30.14 -32.51 -30.60
CA ARG A 113 -29.35 -32.80 -31.81
C ARG A 113 -28.91 -34.26 -31.87
N ILE A 114 -28.62 -34.87 -30.73
CA ILE A 114 -28.25 -36.30 -30.63
C ILE A 114 -29.47 -37.22 -30.80
N SER A 115 -30.64 -36.86 -30.26
CA SER A 115 -31.86 -37.68 -30.34
C SER A 115 -32.45 -37.81 -31.74
N LYS A 116 -32.01 -37.00 -32.71
CA LYS A 116 -32.41 -37.08 -34.13
C LYS A 116 -31.75 -38.24 -34.89
N TYR A 117 -30.75 -38.91 -34.29
CA TYR A 117 -29.97 -39.96 -34.93
C TYR A 117 -29.95 -41.23 -34.09
N ASP A 118 -30.08 -42.39 -34.75
CA ASP A 118 -29.89 -43.70 -34.12
C ASP A 118 -28.40 -44.02 -34.00
N LEU A 119 -27.80 -43.62 -32.87
CA LEU A 119 -26.37 -43.79 -32.62
C LEU A 119 -26.08 -45.07 -31.82
N THR A 120 -25.00 -45.76 -32.20
CA THR A 120 -24.48 -46.91 -31.46
C THR A 120 -23.90 -46.51 -30.10
N GLU A 121 -23.83 -47.45 -29.15
CA GLU A 121 -23.24 -47.21 -27.83
C GLU A 121 -21.78 -46.72 -27.91
N ASN A 122 -21.00 -47.26 -28.86
CA ASN A 122 -19.63 -46.84 -29.11
C ASN A 122 -19.54 -45.37 -29.56
N GLN A 123 -20.45 -44.93 -30.44
CA GLN A 123 -20.52 -43.53 -30.88
C GLN A 123 -20.94 -42.61 -29.73
N LEU A 124 -21.95 -42.99 -28.94
CA LEU A 124 -22.38 -42.22 -27.77
C LEU A 124 -21.27 -42.08 -26.72
N SER A 125 -20.51 -43.14 -26.48
CA SER A 125 -19.34 -43.13 -25.59
C SER A 125 -18.27 -42.15 -26.08
N LEU A 126 -17.94 -42.18 -27.39
CA LEU A 126 -17.00 -41.25 -27.99
C LEU A 126 -17.48 -39.80 -27.87
N ILE A 127 -18.75 -39.52 -28.15
CA ILE A 127 -19.32 -38.16 -28.06
C ILE A 127 -19.18 -37.60 -26.64
N ARG A 128 -19.54 -38.37 -25.61
CA ARG A 128 -19.39 -37.94 -24.21
C ARG A 128 -17.94 -37.64 -23.86
N ASP A 129 -17.01 -38.48 -24.33
CA ASP A 129 -15.59 -38.33 -24.06
C ASP A 129 -14.98 -37.11 -24.78
N ILE A 130 -15.37 -36.85 -26.03
CA ILE A 130 -15.02 -35.61 -26.77
C ILE A 130 -15.52 -34.39 -25.98
N ARG A 131 -16.80 -34.39 -25.57
CA ARG A 131 -17.40 -33.28 -24.81
C ARG A 131 -16.67 -33.03 -23.49
N ARG A 132 -16.40 -34.09 -22.73
CA ARG A 132 -15.69 -34.03 -21.45
C ARG A 132 -14.29 -33.43 -21.62
N ARG A 133 -13.53 -33.87 -22.62
CA ARG A 133 -12.18 -33.35 -22.91
C ARG A 133 -12.20 -31.90 -23.38
N GLY A 134 -13.13 -31.56 -24.28
CA GLY A 134 -13.29 -30.19 -24.77
C GLY A 134 -13.63 -29.22 -23.64
N LYS A 135 -14.61 -29.58 -22.78
CA LYS A 135 -14.94 -28.78 -21.59
C LYS A 135 -13.75 -28.64 -20.63
N ASN A 136 -12.99 -29.71 -20.39
CA ASN A 136 -11.79 -29.64 -19.54
C ASN A 136 -10.74 -28.68 -20.15
N LYS A 137 -10.51 -28.75 -21.46
CA LYS A 137 -9.62 -27.82 -22.17
C LYS A 137 -10.03 -26.36 -21.97
N VAL A 138 -11.32 -26.04 -22.15
CA VAL A 138 -11.86 -24.70 -21.93
C VAL A 138 -11.76 -24.29 -20.46
N ALA A 139 -12.08 -25.19 -19.53
CA ALA A 139 -11.98 -24.93 -18.09
C ALA A 139 -10.54 -24.62 -17.66
N ALA A 140 -9.55 -25.37 -18.17
CA ALA A 140 -8.14 -25.13 -17.92
C ALA A 140 -7.68 -23.80 -18.50
N GLN A 141 -8.11 -23.44 -19.71
CA GLN A 141 -7.85 -22.13 -20.30
C GLN A 141 -8.46 -21.01 -19.46
N ASN A 142 -9.72 -21.11 -19.05
CA ASN A 142 -10.39 -20.12 -18.21
C ASN A 142 -9.77 -20.02 -16.81
N CYS A 143 -9.25 -21.11 -16.26
CA CYS A 143 -8.52 -21.11 -15.00
C CYS A 143 -7.19 -20.34 -15.15
N ARG A 144 -6.41 -20.64 -16.19
CA ARG A 144 -5.16 -19.92 -16.50
C ARG A 144 -5.42 -18.44 -16.77
N LYS A 145 -6.44 -18.12 -17.56
CA LYS A 145 -6.87 -16.75 -17.86
C LYS A 145 -7.21 -16.00 -16.58
N ARG A 146 -8.10 -16.54 -15.74
CA ARG A 146 -8.45 -15.93 -14.45
C ARG A 146 -7.23 -15.71 -13.55
N LYS A 147 -6.29 -16.67 -13.51
CA LYS A 147 -5.08 -16.52 -12.72
C LYS A 147 -4.18 -15.40 -13.26
N LEU A 148 -4.05 -15.28 -14.57
CA LEU A 148 -3.29 -14.20 -15.20
C LEU A 148 -3.97 -12.84 -14.96
N ASP A 149 -5.29 -12.76 -15.13
CA ASP A 149 -6.08 -11.54 -14.89
C ASP A 149 -5.89 -11.07 -13.43
N GLN A 150 -5.90 -11.99 -12.46
CA GLN A 150 -5.60 -11.66 -11.05
C GLN A 150 -4.18 -11.12 -10.86
N ILE A 151 -3.18 -11.72 -11.50
CA ILE A 151 -1.78 -11.25 -11.41
C ILE A 151 -1.67 -9.84 -12.00
N MET A 152 -2.29 -9.60 -13.15
CA MET A 152 -2.28 -8.28 -13.80
C MET A 152 -3.01 -7.23 -12.96
N HIS A 153 -4.14 -7.57 -12.37
CA HIS A 153 -4.87 -6.67 -11.48
C HIS A 153 -4.03 -6.27 -10.27
N LEU A 154 -3.42 -7.24 -9.57
CA LEU A 154 -2.53 -6.98 -8.44
C LEU A 154 -1.32 -6.14 -8.84
N ALA A 155 -0.74 -6.37 -10.02
CA ALA A 155 0.38 -5.58 -10.52
C ALA A 155 -0.01 -4.10 -10.71
N GLU A 156 -1.21 -3.82 -11.22
CA GLU A 156 -1.70 -2.45 -11.37
C GLU A 156 -2.00 -1.81 -10.00
N GLU A 157 -2.60 -2.54 -9.05
CA GLU A 157 -2.81 -2.04 -7.69
C GLU A 157 -1.49 -1.65 -7.00
N VAL A 158 -0.46 -2.50 -7.12
CA VAL A 158 0.88 -2.21 -6.59
C VAL A 158 1.45 -0.93 -7.22
N LYS A 159 1.31 -0.77 -8.54
CA LYS A 159 1.78 0.42 -9.26
C LYS A 159 1.06 1.69 -8.81
N VAL A 160 -0.25 1.63 -8.59
CA VAL A 160 -1.04 2.76 -8.04
C VAL A 160 -0.54 3.13 -6.64
N ILE A 161 -0.34 2.14 -5.77
CA ILE A 161 0.16 2.37 -4.41
C ILE A 161 1.58 2.98 -4.44
N GLN A 162 2.47 2.48 -5.29
CA GLN A 162 3.82 3.02 -5.45
C GLN A 162 3.79 4.47 -5.95
N SER A 163 2.94 4.78 -6.92
CA SER A 163 2.79 6.14 -7.45
C SER A 163 2.33 7.11 -6.35
N ARG A 164 1.32 6.71 -5.57
CA ARG A 164 0.82 7.50 -4.43
C ARG A 164 1.88 7.66 -3.34
N LYS A 165 2.65 6.60 -3.04
CA LYS A 165 3.77 6.67 -2.09
C LYS A 165 4.79 7.73 -2.53
N ASN A 166 5.18 7.72 -3.81
CA ASN A 166 6.16 8.67 -4.34
C ASN A 166 5.65 10.11 -4.29
N GLU A 167 4.37 10.33 -4.59
CA GLU A 167 3.74 11.64 -4.46
C GLU A 167 3.78 12.15 -3.00
N LEU A 168 3.42 11.30 -2.03
CA LEU A 168 3.46 11.65 -0.61
C LEU A 168 4.88 11.96 -0.13
N ILE A 169 5.89 11.20 -0.61
CA ILE A 169 7.30 11.47 -0.29
C ILE A 169 7.69 12.85 -0.81
N SER A 170 7.36 13.18 -2.05
CA SER A 170 7.67 14.48 -2.63
C SER A 170 7.02 15.64 -1.86
N GLN A 171 5.74 15.48 -1.48
CA GLN A 171 5.03 16.47 -0.65
C GLN A 171 5.69 16.61 0.74
N TYR A 172 6.08 15.49 1.35
CA TYR A 172 6.79 15.51 2.64
C TYR A 172 8.12 16.26 2.55
N GLU A 173 8.93 15.97 1.53
CA GLU A 173 10.22 16.65 1.31
C GLU A 173 10.03 18.16 1.14
N PHE A 174 9.04 18.56 0.33
CA PHE A 174 8.68 19.97 0.12
C PHE A 174 8.32 20.66 1.44
N LEU A 175 7.38 20.07 2.20
CA LEU A 175 6.94 20.63 3.49
C LEU A 175 8.06 20.65 4.52
N SER A 176 8.93 19.64 4.52
CA SER A 176 10.10 19.60 5.39
C SER A 176 11.09 20.72 5.07
N GLY A 177 11.32 20.98 3.78
CA GLY A 177 12.13 22.11 3.31
C GLY A 177 11.55 23.46 3.72
N GLU A 178 10.25 23.67 3.52
CA GLU A 178 9.57 24.91 3.92
C GLU A 178 9.60 25.11 5.43
N ARG A 179 9.38 24.05 6.21
CA ARG A 179 9.52 24.07 7.66
C ARG A 179 10.95 24.47 8.08
N LEU A 180 11.97 23.92 7.44
CA LEU A 180 13.37 24.27 7.73
C LEU A 180 13.67 25.74 7.39
N ARG A 181 13.15 26.23 6.26
CA ARG A 181 13.29 27.62 5.83
C ARG A 181 12.67 28.59 6.83
N VAL A 182 11.45 28.32 7.27
CA VAL A 182 10.75 29.13 8.28
C VAL A 182 11.48 29.07 9.62
N LYS A 183 11.95 27.88 10.04
CA LYS A 183 12.76 27.72 11.26
C LYS A 183 14.03 28.58 11.20
N HIS A 184 14.76 28.54 10.09
CA HIS A 184 15.97 29.33 9.91
C HIS A 184 15.69 30.84 9.99
N LYS A 185 14.64 31.31 9.28
CA LYS A 185 14.21 32.72 9.34
C LYS A 185 13.84 33.14 10.76
N PHE A 186 13.11 32.29 11.49
CA PHE A 186 12.75 32.54 12.88
C PHE A 186 13.99 32.63 13.77
N SER A 187 14.95 31.70 13.65
CA SER A 187 16.20 31.74 14.42
C SER A 187 17.01 33.00 14.16
N LEU A 188 17.07 33.47 12.91
CA LEU A 188 17.75 34.73 12.57
C LEU A 188 17.05 35.93 13.21
N LEU A 189 15.72 36.01 13.12
CA LEU A 189 14.94 37.08 13.75
C LEU A 189 15.07 37.06 15.27
N TYR A 190 14.96 35.88 15.89
CA TYR A 190 15.11 35.71 17.32
C TYR A 190 16.48 36.21 17.79
N ARG A 191 17.56 35.78 17.13
CA ARG A 191 18.92 36.27 17.42
C ARG A 191 19.02 37.78 17.22
N HIS A 192 18.48 38.32 16.13
CA HIS A 192 18.53 39.76 15.84
C HIS A 192 17.82 40.59 16.92
N ILE A 193 16.65 40.14 17.39
CA ILE A 193 15.90 40.81 18.45
C ILE A 193 16.73 40.83 19.75
N PHE A 194 17.25 39.69 20.20
CA PHE A 194 18.08 39.64 21.41
C PHE A 194 19.40 40.44 21.29
N GLN A 195 19.95 40.59 20.09
CA GLN A 195 21.12 41.44 19.87
C GLN A 195 20.84 42.94 20.11
N HIS A 196 19.60 43.39 19.93
CA HIS A 196 19.21 44.80 20.02
C HIS A 196 18.34 45.13 21.25
N LEU A 197 17.76 44.13 21.92
CA LEU A 197 17.03 44.33 23.18
C LEU A 197 17.98 44.79 24.29
N ARG A 198 17.61 45.87 24.98
CA ARG A 198 18.30 46.43 26.14
C ARG A 198 17.31 46.67 27.27
N ASP A 199 17.76 46.53 28.52
CA ASP A 199 16.96 46.87 29.71
C ASP A 199 16.97 48.39 29.98
N SER A 200 16.31 48.83 31.06
CA SER A 200 16.25 50.24 31.47
C SER A 200 17.62 50.83 31.80
N GLU A 201 18.60 50.00 32.14
CA GLU A 201 19.98 50.36 32.46
C GLU A 201 20.92 50.24 31.24
N GLY A 202 20.38 49.90 30.06
CA GLY A 202 21.12 49.76 28.82
C GLY A 202 21.91 48.44 28.67
N GLN A 203 21.71 47.45 29.53
CA GLN A 203 22.33 46.12 29.43
C GLN A 203 21.59 45.22 28.44
N PRO A 204 22.30 44.37 27.68
CA PRO A 204 21.67 43.45 26.73
C PRO A 204 20.92 42.31 27.41
N TYR A 205 19.73 42.01 26.91
CA TYR A 205 18.99 40.82 27.33
C TYR A 205 19.63 39.54 26.76
N SER A 206 19.87 38.56 27.63
CA SER A 206 20.41 37.26 27.26
C SER A 206 19.30 36.32 26.74
N PRO A 207 19.47 35.69 25.57
CA PRO A 207 18.56 34.66 25.10
C PRO A 207 18.60 33.36 25.92
N HIS A 208 19.48 33.22 26.92
CA HIS A 208 19.50 32.07 27.83
C HIS A 208 18.60 32.28 29.05
N ASP A 209 18.39 33.54 29.45
CA ASP A 209 17.66 33.90 30.66
C ASP A 209 16.23 34.41 30.36
N TYR A 210 15.96 34.73 29.09
CA TYR A 210 14.66 35.25 28.65
C TYR A 210 14.18 34.58 27.35
N ASN A 211 12.87 34.61 27.15
CA ASN A 211 12.16 34.10 25.98
C ASN A 211 11.17 35.15 25.46
N LEU A 212 10.94 35.16 24.15
CA LEU A 212 9.86 35.92 23.54
C LEU A 212 8.60 35.02 23.46
N GLN A 213 7.48 35.52 23.96
CA GLN A 213 6.19 34.83 23.94
C GLN A 213 5.16 35.68 23.20
N GLN A 214 4.39 35.06 22.32
CA GLN A 214 3.29 35.72 21.63
C GLN A 214 1.98 35.53 22.42
N SER A 215 1.31 36.63 22.72
CA SER A 215 -0.02 36.67 23.33
C SER A 215 -1.11 36.38 22.29
N ALA A 216 -2.32 36.08 22.76
CA ALA A 216 -3.45 35.73 21.89
C ALA A 216 -3.93 36.88 20.97
N ASP A 217 -3.56 38.12 21.31
CA ASP A 217 -3.81 39.33 20.53
C ASP A 217 -2.69 39.61 19.50
N GLY A 218 -1.67 38.75 19.44
CA GLY A 218 -0.51 38.90 18.55
C GLY A 218 0.63 39.74 19.11
N SER A 219 0.49 40.34 20.30
CA SER A 219 1.57 41.09 20.95
C SER A 219 2.70 40.17 21.40
N VAL A 220 3.94 40.67 21.41
CA VAL A 220 5.13 39.90 21.82
C VAL A 220 5.62 40.40 23.17
N LEU A 221 5.70 39.50 24.15
CA LEU A 221 6.13 39.76 25.51
C LEU A 221 7.49 39.09 25.77
N LEU A 222 8.36 39.77 26.51
CA LEU A 222 9.60 39.20 27.03
C LEU A 222 9.30 38.54 28.39
N VAL A 223 9.60 37.25 28.51
CA VAL A 223 9.31 36.45 29.70
C VAL A 223 10.59 35.76 30.16
N PRO A 224 10.97 35.84 31.45
CA PRO A 224 12.12 35.11 31.98
C PRO A 224 12.00 33.59 31.73
N LYS A 225 13.09 32.96 31.32
CA LYS A 225 13.26 31.50 31.30
C LYS A 225 13.52 31.05 32.73
N SER A 226 12.48 30.76 33.49
CA SER A 226 12.65 30.18 34.82
C SER A 226 13.41 28.84 34.70
N ALA A 227 14.62 28.76 35.23
CA ALA A 227 15.23 27.50 35.64
C ALA A 227 15.30 27.47 37.19
N PRO A 228 15.05 26.32 37.82
CA PRO A 228 14.75 26.22 39.24
C PRO A 228 16.05 26.29 40.05
N HIS A 229 16.22 27.31 40.87
CA HIS A 229 17.15 27.24 41.99
C HIS A 229 16.71 28.21 43.08
N LEU A 230 15.65 27.84 43.81
CA LEU A 230 15.50 28.30 45.18
C LEU A 230 16.63 27.65 45.99
N PRO A 231 17.43 28.41 46.74
CA PRO A 231 18.42 27.83 47.64
C PRO A 231 17.69 27.00 48.69
N LEU A 232 18.26 25.84 49.02
CA LEU A 232 17.85 25.00 50.14
C LEU A 232 17.74 25.87 51.40
N ASP A 233 16.54 25.94 51.97
CA ASP A 233 16.29 26.44 53.32
C ASP A 233 17.04 25.52 54.32
N PRO A 234 17.98 26.02 55.13
CA PRO A 234 18.78 25.20 56.04
C PRO A 234 18.01 24.68 57.28
N GLY A 235 16.67 24.70 57.25
CA GLY A 235 15.83 24.63 58.44
C GLY A 235 14.94 23.39 58.63
N LEU A 236 15.12 22.28 57.90
CA LEU A 236 14.26 21.09 58.08
C LEU A 236 15.04 19.83 58.49
N PRO A 237 14.69 19.19 59.63
CA PRO A 237 15.36 17.99 60.11
C PRO A 237 15.01 16.76 59.25
N PRO A 238 15.89 15.74 59.19
CA PRO A 238 15.68 14.57 58.37
C PRO A 238 14.52 13.72 58.90
N ILE A 239 13.62 13.32 57.98
CA ILE A 239 12.54 12.38 58.23
C ILE A 239 13.14 10.98 58.40
N PRO A 240 12.77 10.20 59.45
CA PRO A 240 13.32 8.87 59.66
C PRO A 240 12.79 7.89 58.60
N THR A 241 13.70 7.18 57.95
CA THR A 241 13.37 6.02 57.12
C THR A 241 13.06 4.84 58.04
N ASN A 242 11.80 4.40 58.05
CA ASN A 242 11.43 3.15 58.71
C ASN A 242 11.93 1.97 57.86
N SER A 243 12.51 0.98 58.54
CA SER A 243 13.08 -0.26 57.95
C SER A 243 12.01 -1.20 57.41
#